data_AF-A0A350WZW8-F1
#
_entry.id   AF-A0A350WZW8-F1
#
_cell.length_a   1.000
_cell.length_b   1.000
_cell.length_c   1.000
_cell.angle_alpha   90.00
_cell.angle_beta   90.00
_cell.angle_gamma   90.00
#
_symmetry.space_group_name_H-M   'P 1'
#
loop_
_entity.id
_entity.type
_entity.pdbx_description
1 polymer ?
#
loop_
_entity_poly.entity_id
_entity_poly.type
_entity_poly.pdbx_seq_one_letter_code
_entity_poly.pdbx_strand_id
1 'polypeptide(L)'
;MRRLLPTITFVVVTALLLVFALTYDIPEIKVFKFFQDVDQKIITCEDQNKETLETTLEQLQFSVKELINIGQTYDGQTNVTTQFEEYETNYDAVKKYTESVSVCISKVIEETNFDKVEKKTKKLSPELLALANNMVELQQERTTKLADLKTKLDALVNALESFEEMFYNTKTSDSVQYFESVNVAFQEVQALHTDYMDTVQAYYQAKEMYYEQIANKTIIDYLFR
;
A
#
# COMPACT_ATOMS: atom_id res chain seq x y z
N MET A 1 -0.52 -13.83 -10.84
CA MET A 1 -1.19 -14.78 -9.91
C MET A 1 -2.30 -13.99 -9.18
N ARG A 2 -3.28 -14.66 -8.56
CA ARG A 2 -4.60 -14.13 -8.07
C ARG A 2 -4.69 -12.61 -7.83
N ARG A 3 -5.66 -11.96 -8.51
CA ARG A 3 -6.31 -10.74 -8.00
C ARG A 3 -6.75 -11.00 -6.56
N LEU A 4 -5.97 -10.56 -5.59
CA LEU A 4 -6.29 -10.55 -4.16
C LEU A 4 -6.56 -9.11 -3.69
N LEU A 5 -7.06 -8.26 -4.58
CA LEU A 5 -8.06 -7.29 -4.16
C LEU A 5 -9.28 -8.14 -3.75
N PRO A 6 -9.74 -8.08 -2.50
CA PRO A 6 -11.03 -8.66 -2.16
C PRO A 6 -12.09 -7.78 -2.82
N THR A 7 -12.31 -7.99 -4.12
CA THR A 7 -13.49 -7.52 -4.87
C THR A 7 -14.79 -8.16 -4.31
N ILE A 8 -14.72 -8.89 -3.19
CA ILE A 8 -15.80 -9.66 -2.59
C ILE A 8 -16.25 -9.08 -1.22
N THR A 9 -15.53 -8.16 -0.59
CA THR A 9 -15.98 -7.54 0.68
C THR A 9 -16.51 -6.10 0.53
N PHE A 10 -16.32 -5.46 -0.63
CA PHE A 10 -16.74 -4.05 -0.84
C PHE A 10 -18.25 -3.88 -1.13
N VAL A 11 -18.93 -4.94 -1.60
CA VAL A 11 -20.34 -4.84 -2.07
C VAL A 11 -21.36 -5.41 -1.06
N VAL A 12 -20.95 -6.25 -0.09
CA VAL A 12 -21.91 -6.86 0.85
C VAL A 12 -22.06 -6.05 2.16
N VAL A 13 -21.04 -5.30 2.58
CA VAL A 13 -21.11 -4.47 3.79
C VAL A 13 -21.86 -3.16 3.56
N THR A 14 -21.97 -2.70 2.30
CA THR A 14 -22.59 -1.42 1.94
C THR A 14 -24.11 -1.45 1.98
N ALA A 15 -24.79 -2.59 1.81
CA ALA A 15 -26.25 -2.59 1.58
C ALA A 15 -27.13 -2.80 2.84
N LEU A 16 -26.67 -3.50 3.89
CA LEU A 16 -27.54 -3.87 5.03
C LEU A 16 -27.35 -3.03 6.30
N LEU A 17 -26.26 -2.25 6.42
CA LEU A 17 -25.99 -1.38 7.59
C LEU A 17 -26.41 0.09 7.41
N LEU A 18 -26.64 0.55 6.18
CA LEU A 18 -26.94 1.95 5.88
C LEU A 18 -28.21 2.46 6.59
N VAL A 19 -29.08 1.57 7.06
CA VAL A 19 -30.32 1.93 7.75
C VAL A 19 -30.14 2.07 9.29
N PHE A 20 -29.15 1.40 9.89
CA PHE A 20 -28.93 1.47 11.36
C PHE A 20 -27.82 2.45 11.78
N ALA A 21 -26.84 2.74 10.92
CA ALA A 21 -25.64 3.51 11.28
C ALA A 21 -25.77 5.04 11.19
N LEU A 22 -26.89 5.59 10.70
CA LEU A 22 -27.05 7.03 10.46
C LEU A 22 -27.76 7.81 11.58
N THR A 23 -28.29 7.16 12.61
CA THR A 23 -29.13 7.82 13.64
C THR A 23 -28.59 7.82 15.07
N TYR A 24 -27.62 6.99 15.44
CA TYR A 24 -27.15 6.91 16.85
C TYR A 24 -25.66 7.22 17.04
N ASP A 25 -25.39 8.09 18.03
CA ASP A 25 -24.07 8.63 18.39
C ASP A 25 -23.29 7.72 19.37
N ILE A 26 -23.35 6.40 19.15
CA ILE A 26 -22.80 5.38 20.06
C ILE A 26 -21.29 5.14 19.85
N PRO A 27 -20.51 4.85 20.92
CA PRO A 27 -19.06 4.70 20.84
C PRO A 27 -18.58 3.66 19.83
N GLU A 28 -19.26 2.52 19.72
CA GLU A 28 -18.90 1.43 18.82
C GLU A 28 -18.84 1.88 17.35
N ILE A 29 -19.90 2.57 16.92
CA ILE A 29 -20.06 3.07 15.54
C ILE A 29 -19.13 4.26 15.26
N LYS A 30 -18.80 5.08 16.28
CA LYS A 30 -17.84 6.18 16.12
C LYS A 30 -16.42 5.70 15.82
N VAL A 31 -16.02 4.58 16.41
CA VAL A 31 -14.73 3.95 16.14
C VAL A 31 -14.76 3.33 14.74
N PHE A 32 -15.83 2.61 14.40
CA PHE A 32 -16.01 2.06 13.05
C PHE A 32 -15.92 3.13 11.95
N LYS A 33 -16.68 4.23 12.08
CA LYS A 33 -16.67 5.34 11.12
C LYS A 33 -15.29 5.98 10.97
N PHE A 34 -14.55 6.12 12.06
CA PHE A 34 -13.18 6.64 11.98
C PHE A 34 -12.29 5.78 11.07
N PHE A 35 -12.27 4.46 11.30
CA PHE A 35 -11.45 3.56 10.50
C PHE A 35 -11.96 3.44 9.06
N GLN A 36 -13.28 3.47 8.86
CA GLN A 36 -13.89 3.57 7.54
C GLN A 36 -13.42 4.81 6.76
N ASP A 37 -13.39 5.98 7.42
CA ASP A 37 -12.96 7.24 6.80
C ASP A 37 -11.47 7.18 6.42
N VAL A 38 -10.62 6.62 7.27
CA VAL A 38 -9.18 6.42 6.98
C VAL A 38 -9.01 5.49 5.79
N ASP A 39 -9.70 4.34 5.78
CA ASP A 39 -9.61 3.37 4.67
C ASP A 39 -10.06 3.97 3.34
N GLN A 40 -11.18 4.70 3.34
CA GLN A 40 -11.69 5.33 2.12
C GLN A 40 -10.70 6.34 1.56
N LYS A 41 -10.00 7.09 2.43
CA LYS A 41 -8.95 8.01 2.00
C LYS A 41 -7.76 7.27 1.37
N ILE A 42 -7.31 6.16 1.97
CA ILE A 42 -6.19 5.36 1.42
C ILE A 42 -6.57 4.76 0.06
N ILE A 43 -7.76 4.14 -0.04
CA ILE A 43 -8.27 3.57 -1.30
C ILE A 43 -8.35 4.65 -2.39
N THR A 44 -8.85 5.83 -2.05
CA THR A 44 -8.91 6.95 -3.00
C THR A 44 -7.52 7.38 -3.50
N CYS A 45 -6.49 7.26 -2.66
CA CYS A 45 -5.11 7.51 -3.08
C CYS A 45 -4.60 6.40 -4.02
N GLU A 46 -4.85 5.13 -3.70
CA GLU A 46 -4.41 3.98 -4.50
C GLU A 46 -5.11 3.94 -5.89
N ASP A 47 -6.40 4.30 -5.96
CA ASP A 47 -7.21 4.34 -7.19
C ASP A 47 -6.79 5.44 -8.19
N GLN A 48 -5.82 6.30 -7.84
CA GLN A 48 -5.26 7.28 -8.77
C GLN A 48 -4.51 6.63 -9.95
N ASN A 49 -4.12 5.36 -9.80
CA ASN A 49 -3.48 4.57 -10.85
C ASN A 49 -4.35 3.38 -11.28
N LYS A 50 -4.30 3.06 -12.57
CA LYS A 50 -5.05 1.93 -13.15
C LYS A 50 -4.45 0.56 -12.81
N GLU A 51 -3.14 0.54 -12.54
CA GLU A 51 -2.38 -0.67 -12.22
C GLU A 51 -1.95 -0.65 -10.75
N THR A 52 -1.71 -1.83 -10.19
CA THR A 52 -1.20 -1.97 -8.82
C THR A 52 0.30 -1.73 -8.79
N LEU A 53 0.82 -1.27 -7.65
CA LEU A 53 2.26 -1.12 -7.43
C LEU A 53 3.03 -2.40 -7.77
N GLU A 54 2.51 -3.56 -7.35
CA GLU A 54 3.09 -4.87 -7.65
C GLU A 54 3.26 -5.07 -9.16
N THR A 55 2.20 -4.82 -9.95
CA THR A 55 2.24 -5.01 -11.41
C THR A 55 3.26 -4.07 -12.04
N THR A 56 3.27 -2.80 -11.62
CA THR A 56 4.18 -1.80 -12.15
C THR A 56 5.65 -2.09 -11.78
N LEU A 57 5.91 -2.56 -10.55
CA LEU A 57 7.25 -2.99 -10.12
C LEU A 57 7.71 -4.25 -10.86
N GLU A 58 6.83 -5.23 -11.09
CA GLU A 58 7.15 -6.43 -11.85
C GLU A 58 7.52 -6.10 -13.29
N GLN A 59 6.75 -5.23 -13.95
CA GLN A 59 7.04 -4.76 -15.32
C GLN A 59 8.38 -4.03 -15.39
N LEU A 60 8.63 -3.09 -14.47
CA LEU A 60 9.89 -2.36 -14.42
C LEU A 60 11.08 -3.28 -14.14
N GLN A 61 10.94 -4.20 -13.18
CA GLN A 61 12.00 -5.17 -12.87
C GLN A 61 12.27 -6.10 -14.07
N PHE A 62 11.23 -6.46 -14.83
CA PHE A 62 11.38 -7.24 -16.06
C PHE A 62 12.20 -6.48 -17.11
N SER A 63 11.84 -5.24 -17.43
CA SER A 63 12.59 -4.41 -18.40
C SER A 63 14.04 -4.17 -17.97
N VAL A 64 14.26 -3.91 -16.67
CA VAL A 64 15.62 -3.76 -16.10
C VAL A 64 16.43 -5.05 -16.28
N LYS A 65 15.85 -6.22 -15.97
CA LYS A 65 16.52 -7.52 -16.14
C LYS A 65 16.82 -7.81 -17.62
N GLU A 66 15.90 -7.50 -18.51
CA GLU A 66 16.10 -7.66 -19.95
C GLU A 66 17.28 -6.82 -20.45
N LEU A 67 17.31 -5.53 -20.11
CA LEU A 67 18.40 -4.64 -20.47
C LEU A 67 19.74 -5.10 -19.84
N ILE A 68 19.76 -5.51 -18.58
CA ILE A 68 20.99 -6.06 -17.96
C ILE A 68 21.49 -7.29 -18.74
N ASN A 69 20.60 -8.21 -19.13
CA ASN A 69 20.98 -9.40 -19.89
C ASN A 69 21.53 -9.05 -21.27
N ILE A 70 20.94 -8.07 -21.96
CA ILE A 70 21.47 -7.57 -23.24
C ILE A 70 22.86 -6.95 -23.03
N GLY A 71 23.02 -6.15 -21.98
CA GLY A 71 24.26 -5.45 -21.63
C GLY A 71 25.44 -6.39 -21.42
N GLN A 72 25.21 -7.62 -20.94
CA GLN A 72 26.26 -8.62 -20.75
C GLN A 72 26.95 -9.05 -22.06
N THR A 73 26.26 -8.93 -23.19
CA THR A 73 26.76 -9.33 -24.52
C THR A 73 26.76 -8.19 -25.53
N TYR A 74 26.51 -6.96 -25.08
CA TYR A 74 26.33 -5.81 -25.95
C TYR A 74 27.64 -5.43 -26.65
N ASP A 75 27.60 -5.38 -27.97
CA ASP A 75 28.75 -5.12 -28.85
C ASP A 75 28.68 -3.73 -29.54
N GLY A 76 27.69 -2.91 -29.18
CA GLY A 76 27.44 -1.62 -29.82
C GLY A 76 26.67 -1.67 -31.14
N GLN A 77 26.37 -2.86 -31.67
CA GLN A 77 25.67 -3.03 -32.96
C GLN A 77 24.21 -3.44 -32.78
N THR A 78 23.87 -4.05 -31.65
CA THR A 78 22.50 -4.42 -31.32
C THR A 78 21.65 -3.16 -31.11
N ASN A 79 20.49 -3.06 -31.78
CA ASN A 79 19.55 -1.98 -31.52
C ASN A 79 18.75 -2.31 -30.25
N VAL A 80 18.83 -1.44 -29.25
CA VAL A 80 18.18 -1.59 -27.93
C VAL A 80 17.13 -0.49 -27.66
N THR A 81 16.78 0.31 -28.67
CA THR A 81 15.85 1.44 -28.51
C THR A 81 14.50 1.00 -27.97
N THR A 82 13.92 -0.09 -28.51
CA THR A 82 12.62 -0.58 -28.04
C THR A 82 12.65 -1.00 -26.57
N GLN A 83 13.72 -1.66 -26.13
CA GLN A 83 13.88 -2.06 -24.73
C GLN A 83 14.01 -0.85 -23.80
N PHE A 84 14.70 0.21 -24.24
CA PHE A 84 14.76 1.46 -23.48
C PHE A 84 13.42 2.20 -23.46
N GLU A 85 12.67 2.23 -24.56
CA GLU A 85 11.31 2.81 -24.59
C GLU A 85 10.34 2.07 -23.64
N GLU A 86 10.43 0.74 -23.59
CA GLU A 86 9.67 -0.08 -22.64
C GLU A 86 10.11 0.18 -21.18
N TYR A 87 11.42 0.25 -20.95
CA TYR A 87 11.97 0.62 -19.65
C TYR A 87 11.49 2.00 -19.19
N GLU A 88 11.58 3.03 -20.03
CA GLU A 88 11.14 4.40 -19.71
C GLU A 88 9.65 4.44 -19.38
N THR A 89 8.83 3.73 -20.15
CA THR A 89 7.39 3.63 -19.89
C THR A 89 7.11 3.03 -18.51
N ASN A 90 7.80 1.94 -18.17
CA ASN A 90 7.63 1.26 -16.88
C ASN A 90 8.23 2.08 -15.73
N TYR A 91 9.33 2.81 -15.98
CA TYR A 91 9.98 3.69 -15.02
C TYR A 91 9.07 4.88 -14.68
N ASP A 92 8.50 5.54 -15.70
CA ASP A 92 7.56 6.64 -15.52
C ASP A 92 6.29 6.20 -14.77
N ALA A 93 5.85 4.96 -14.96
CA ALA A 93 4.72 4.42 -14.21
C ALA A 93 5.04 4.28 -12.70
N VAL A 94 6.22 3.75 -12.33
CA VAL A 94 6.65 3.68 -10.91
C VAL A 94 6.89 5.07 -10.33
N LYS A 95 7.52 5.97 -11.10
CA LYS A 95 7.74 7.36 -10.70
C LYS A 95 6.43 8.08 -10.42
N LYS A 96 5.46 7.98 -11.33
CA LYS A 96 4.13 8.56 -11.16
C LYS A 96 3.40 7.97 -9.96
N TYR A 97 3.47 6.66 -9.74
CA TYR A 97 2.90 6.04 -8.54
C TYR A 97 3.51 6.66 -7.27
N THR A 98 4.82 6.81 -7.25
CA THR A 98 5.58 7.38 -6.12
C THR A 98 5.22 8.85 -5.88
N GLU A 99 5.11 9.66 -6.93
CA GLU A 99 4.77 11.09 -6.81
C GLU A 99 3.31 11.35 -6.41
N SER A 100 2.37 10.52 -6.89
CA SER A 100 0.93 10.75 -6.68
C SER A 100 0.37 10.02 -5.45
N VAL A 101 0.51 8.70 -5.42
CA VAL A 101 -0.09 7.81 -4.41
C VAL A 101 0.61 8.00 -3.08
N SER A 102 1.95 8.05 -3.10
CA SER A 102 2.74 8.13 -1.87
C SER A 102 2.55 9.44 -1.11
N VAL A 103 2.46 10.56 -1.82
CA VAL A 103 2.20 11.88 -1.23
C VAL A 103 0.77 11.93 -0.67
N CYS A 104 -0.21 11.43 -1.42
CA CYS A 104 -1.60 11.35 -0.96
C CYS A 104 -1.71 10.54 0.34
N ILE A 105 -1.09 9.37 0.37
CA ILE A 105 -1.03 8.48 1.53
C ILE A 105 -0.35 9.15 2.73
N SER A 106 0.77 9.84 2.53
CA SER A 106 1.49 10.56 3.60
C SER A 106 0.59 11.59 4.28
N LYS A 107 -0.21 12.32 3.49
CA LYS A 107 -1.19 13.27 4.01
C LYS A 107 -2.29 12.57 4.82
N VAL A 108 -2.80 11.43 4.35
CA VAL A 108 -3.81 10.64 5.10
C VAL A 108 -3.25 10.19 6.44
N ILE A 109 -2.00 9.73 6.45
CA ILE A 109 -1.26 9.34 7.65
C ILE A 109 -1.15 10.50 8.64
N GLU A 110 -0.69 11.67 8.21
CA GLU A 110 -0.55 12.86 9.06
C GLU A 110 -1.89 13.34 9.63
N GLU A 111 -2.96 13.26 8.82
CA GLU A 111 -4.32 13.59 9.26
C GLU A 111 -4.93 12.54 10.20
N THR A 112 -4.37 11.32 10.24
CA THR A 112 -4.86 10.23 11.08
C THR A 112 -4.46 10.48 12.53
N ASN A 113 -5.35 11.16 13.25
CA ASN A 113 -5.15 11.45 14.67
C ASN A 113 -5.58 10.26 15.55
N PHE A 114 -4.64 9.35 15.82
CA PHE A 114 -4.87 8.17 16.66
C PHE A 114 -5.26 8.53 18.11
N ASP A 115 -4.84 9.68 18.65
CA ASP A 115 -5.27 10.15 19.98
C ASP A 115 -6.79 10.41 20.05
N LYS A 116 -7.43 10.74 18.92
CA LYS A 116 -8.89 10.85 18.84
C LYS A 116 -9.59 9.49 18.89
N VAL A 117 -8.92 8.40 18.49
CA VAL A 117 -9.47 7.04 18.59
C VAL A 117 -9.45 6.55 20.02
N GLU A 118 -8.34 6.76 20.73
CA GLU A 118 -8.19 6.32 22.13
C GLU A 118 -9.25 6.93 23.05
N LYS A 119 -9.64 8.19 22.81
CA LYS A 119 -10.75 8.84 23.54
C LYS A 119 -12.12 8.24 23.24
N LYS A 120 -12.31 7.70 22.03
CA LYS A 120 -13.56 7.04 21.59
C LYS A 120 -13.64 5.59 22.07
N THR A 121 -12.50 4.91 22.24
CA THR A 121 -12.45 3.49 22.66
C THR A 121 -12.70 3.28 24.16
N LYS A 122 -12.40 4.27 25.03
CA LYS A 122 -12.58 4.18 26.49
C LYS A 122 -14.00 3.84 26.98
N LYS A 123 -15.02 3.96 26.12
CA LYS A 123 -16.42 3.68 26.43
C LYS A 123 -16.92 2.33 25.88
N LEU A 124 -16.03 1.53 25.28
CA LEU A 124 -16.36 0.22 24.72
C LEU A 124 -16.41 -0.86 25.82
N SER A 125 -17.12 -1.95 25.55
CA SER A 125 -17.00 -3.17 26.37
C SER A 125 -15.59 -3.74 26.28
N PRO A 126 -15.12 -4.54 27.27
CA PRO A 126 -13.77 -5.09 27.25
C PRO A 126 -13.40 -5.81 25.94
N GLU A 127 -14.33 -6.60 25.38
CA GLU A 127 -14.14 -7.32 24.12
C GLU A 127 -13.96 -6.39 22.92
N LEU A 128 -14.83 -5.37 22.78
CA LEU A 128 -14.72 -4.37 21.71
C LEU A 128 -13.53 -3.43 21.91
N LEU A 129 -13.15 -3.15 23.15
CA LEU A 129 -11.97 -2.36 23.48
C LEU A 129 -10.70 -3.10 23.03
N ALA A 130 -10.61 -4.40 23.29
CA ALA A 130 -9.48 -5.22 22.83
C ALA A 130 -9.37 -5.22 21.31
N LEU A 131 -10.48 -5.44 20.59
CA LEU A 131 -10.51 -5.41 19.13
C LEU A 131 -10.19 -4.02 18.57
N ALA A 132 -10.72 -2.95 19.16
CA ALA A 132 -10.42 -1.58 18.74
C ALA A 132 -8.96 -1.20 18.98
N ASN A 133 -8.36 -1.63 20.10
CA ASN A 133 -6.93 -1.39 20.35
C ASN A 133 -6.06 -2.15 19.34
N ASN A 134 -6.39 -3.40 19.03
CA ASN A 134 -5.71 -4.16 17.98
C ASN A 134 -5.81 -3.47 16.61
N MET A 135 -6.99 -2.94 16.25
CA MET A 135 -7.14 -2.14 15.02
C MET A 135 -6.31 -0.85 15.04
N VAL A 136 -6.18 -0.17 16.19
CA VAL A 136 -5.29 1.01 16.32
C VAL A 136 -3.84 0.61 16.08
N GLU A 137 -3.35 -0.43 16.76
CA GLU A 137 -1.98 -0.93 16.64
C GLU A 137 -1.66 -1.33 15.19
N LEU A 138 -2.52 -2.15 14.57
CA LEU A 138 -2.35 -2.59 13.18
C LEU A 138 -2.41 -1.43 12.19
N GLN A 139 -3.25 -0.42 12.41
CA GLN A 139 -3.32 0.74 11.52
C GLN A 139 -2.10 1.66 11.70
N GLN A 140 -1.53 1.76 12.90
CA GLN A 140 -0.25 2.43 13.14
C GLN A 140 0.90 1.68 12.46
N GLU A 141 0.96 0.37 12.60
CA GLU A 141 1.97 -0.46 11.94
C GLU A 141 1.89 -0.36 10.41
N ARG A 142 0.67 -0.48 9.85
CA ARG A 142 0.40 -0.27 8.43
C ARG A 142 0.92 1.08 7.95
N THR A 143 0.70 2.12 8.75
CA THR A 143 1.16 3.49 8.47
C THR A 143 2.68 3.59 8.44
N THR A 144 3.38 3.00 9.42
CA THR A 144 4.85 2.96 9.45
C THR A 144 5.43 2.23 8.25
N LYS A 145 4.93 1.02 7.95
CA LYS A 145 5.42 0.20 6.82
C LYS A 145 5.23 0.90 5.47
N LEU A 146 4.13 1.65 5.34
CA LEU A 146 3.84 2.41 4.14
C LEU A 146 4.79 3.60 3.94
N ALA A 147 5.23 4.25 5.03
CA ALA A 147 6.26 5.29 5.00
C ALA A 147 7.66 4.73 4.64
N ASP A 148 7.98 3.52 5.13
CA ASP A 148 9.22 2.83 4.78
C ASP A 148 9.22 2.41 3.30
N LEU A 149 8.11 1.83 2.82
CA LEU A 149 7.92 1.47 1.43
C LEU A 149 8.08 2.69 0.51
N LYS A 150 7.46 3.83 0.87
CA LYS A 150 7.65 5.11 0.17
C LYS A 150 9.13 5.46 0.04
N THR A 151 9.86 5.46 1.16
CA THR A 151 11.26 5.86 1.18
C THR A 151 12.11 4.99 0.26
N LYS A 152 11.82 3.68 0.21
CA LYS A 152 12.53 2.76 -0.67
C LYS A 152 12.12 2.87 -2.14
N LEU A 153 10.87 3.21 -2.44
CA LEU A 153 10.43 3.54 -3.79
C LEU A 153 11.12 4.82 -4.30
N ASP A 154 11.18 5.88 -3.50
CA ASP A 154 11.91 7.11 -3.84
C ASP A 154 13.39 6.80 -4.15
N ALA A 155 14.03 5.98 -3.32
CA ALA A 155 15.41 5.56 -3.52
C ALA A 155 15.60 4.72 -4.80
N LEU A 156 14.68 3.82 -5.11
CA LEU A 156 14.70 3.01 -6.33
C LEU A 156 14.55 3.89 -7.58
N VAL A 157 13.59 4.82 -7.59
CA VAL A 157 13.37 5.76 -8.69
C VAL A 157 14.64 6.58 -8.95
N ASN A 158 15.21 7.17 -7.89
CA ASN A 158 16.45 7.95 -8.02
C ASN A 158 17.63 7.11 -8.50
N ALA A 159 17.75 5.86 -8.04
CA ALA A 159 18.81 4.97 -8.50
C ALA A 159 18.69 4.67 -9.99
N LEU A 160 17.46 4.49 -10.49
CA LEU A 160 17.16 4.14 -11.88
C LEU A 160 17.30 5.32 -12.87
N GLU A 161 17.36 6.57 -12.42
CA GLU A 161 17.54 7.72 -13.32
C GLU A 161 18.80 7.62 -14.20
N SER A 162 19.87 7.00 -13.69
CA SER A 162 21.13 6.82 -14.41
C SER A 162 21.22 5.48 -15.17
N PHE A 163 20.12 4.73 -15.31
CA PHE A 163 20.17 3.36 -15.82
C PHE A 163 20.71 3.26 -17.26
N GLU A 164 20.24 4.10 -18.18
CA GLU A 164 20.72 4.11 -19.57
C GLU A 164 22.19 4.54 -19.66
N GLU A 165 22.58 5.57 -18.90
CA GLU A 165 23.99 6.00 -18.83
C GLU A 165 24.89 4.86 -18.36
N MET A 166 24.48 4.13 -17.33
CA MET A 166 25.25 3.01 -16.77
C MET A 166 25.28 1.78 -17.68
N PHE A 167 24.27 1.60 -18.53
CA PHE A 167 24.26 0.56 -19.57
C PHE A 167 25.33 0.81 -20.63
N TYR A 168 25.49 2.05 -21.10
CA TYR A 168 26.52 2.41 -22.09
C TYR A 168 27.91 2.70 -21.48
N ASN A 169 28.03 2.62 -20.16
CA ASN A 169 29.28 2.93 -19.47
C ASN A 169 30.39 1.93 -19.85
N THR A 170 31.53 2.48 -20.28
CA THR A 170 32.68 1.70 -20.74
C THR A 170 33.46 1.02 -19.60
N LYS A 171 33.25 1.45 -18.35
CA LYS A 171 33.90 0.86 -17.18
C LYS A 171 33.03 -0.24 -16.56
N THR A 172 33.25 -1.48 -17.02
CA THR A 172 32.45 -2.66 -16.64
C THR A 172 32.29 -2.86 -15.13
N SER A 173 33.32 -2.57 -14.32
CA SER A 173 33.23 -2.71 -12.86
C SER A 173 32.16 -1.81 -12.24
N ASP A 174 31.98 -0.62 -12.78
CA ASP A 174 31.07 0.39 -12.23
C ASP A 174 29.63 0.04 -12.63
N SER A 175 29.42 -0.40 -13.88
CA SER A 175 28.12 -0.92 -14.33
C SER A 175 27.67 -2.14 -13.56
N VAL A 176 28.57 -3.11 -13.30
CA VAL A 176 28.24 -4.31 -12.51
C VAL A 176 27.81 -3.94 -11.09
N GLN A 177 28.59 -3.10 -10.40
CA GLN A 177 28.25 -2.64 -9.05
C GLN A 177 26.91 -1.89 -9.02
N TYR A 178 26.67 -1.04 -10.00
CA TYR A 178 25.41 -0.33 -10.15
C TYR A 178 24.23 -1.29 -10.32
N PHE A 179 24.30 -2.25 -11.25
CA PHE A 179 23.21 -3.20 -11.49
C PHE A 179 22.95 -4.14 -10.31
N GLU A 180 23.99 -4.55 -9.59
CA GLU A 180 23.84 -5.28 -8.32
C GLU A 180 23.08 -4.44 -7.29
N SER A 181 23.42 -3.16 -7.14
CA SER A 181 22.73 -2.26 -6.21
C SER A 181 21.27 -2.02 -6.57
N VAL A 182 20.95 -1.89 -7.88
CA VAL A 182 19.58 -1.79 -8.39
C VAL A 182 18.80 -3.06 -8.07
N ASN A 183 19.38 -4.24 -8.28
CA ASN A 183 18.72 -5.51 -7.98
C ASN A 183 18.43 -5.66 -6.47
N VAL A 184 19.35 -5.24 -5.60
CA VAL A 184 19.11 -5.20 -4.15
C VAL A 184 17.97 -4.24 -3.82
N ALA A 185 17.93 -3.05 -4.42
CA ALA A 185 16.85 -2.09 -4.19
C ALA A 185 15.47 -2.66 -4.58
N PHE A 186 15.35 -3.37 -5.71
CA PHE A 186 14.12 -4.06 -6.08
C PHE A 186 13.70 -5.13 -5.04
N GLN A 187 14.65 -5.92 -4.54
CA GLN A 187 14.36 -6.94 -3.53
C GLN A 187 13.88 -6.33 -2.21
N GLU A 188 14.48 -5.21 -1.78
CA GLU A 188 14.06 -4.49 -0.58
C GLU A 188 12.64 -3.92 -0.73
N VAL A 189 12.33 -3.29 -1.87
CA VAL A 189 10.98 -2.77 -2.16
C VAL A 189 9.96 -3.90 -2.17
N GLN A 190 10.28 -5.04 -2.81
CA GLN A 190 9.39 -6.20 -2.86
C GLN A 190 9.11 -6.77 -1.46
N ALA A 191 10.16 -6.93 -0.64
CA ALA A 191 10.01 -7.43 0.72
C ALA A 191 9.14 -6.51 1.59
N LEU A 192 9.37 -5.19 1.52
CA LEU A 192 8.56 -4.21 2.24
C LEU A 192 7.11 -4.17 1.74
N HIS A 193 6.89 -4.31 0.43
CA HIS A 193 5.54 -4.38 -0.10
C HIS A 193 4.80 -5.62 0.40
N THR A 194 5.45 -6.79 0.45
CA THR A 194 4.86 -8.01 1.04
C THR A 194 4.51 -7.79 2.52
N ASP A 195 5.43 -7.24 3.31
CA ASP A 195 5.21 -6.99 4.75
C ASP A 195 4.08 -5.96 4.99
N TYR A 196 4.00 -4.93 4.15
CA TYR A 196 2.87 -3.99 4.14
C TYR A 196 1.54 -4.71 3.87
N MET A 197 1.49 -5.56 2.85
CA MET A 197 0.27 -6.29 2.48
C MET A 197 -0.17 -7.30 3.55
N ASP A 198 0.76 -7.96 4.23
CA ASP A 198 0.46 -8.83 5.35
C ASP A 198 -0.20 -8.05 6.50
N THR A 199 0.28 -6.84 6.76
CA THR A 199 -0.28 -5.93 7.78
C THR A 199 -1.67 -5.43 7.39
N VAL A 200 -1.85 -5.08 6.11
CA VAL A 200 -3.17 -4.72 5.56
C VAL A 200 -4.17 -5.86 5.76
N GLN A 201 -3.76 -7.10 5.48
CA GLN A 201 -4.61 -8.26 5.68
C GLN A 201 -4.98 -8.45 7.16
N ALA A 202 -4.00 -8.38 8.07
CA ALA A 202 -4.25 -8.49 9.51
C ALA A 202 -5.19 -7.39 10.03
N TYR A 203 -4.99 -6.15 9.58
CA TYR A 203 -5.86 -5.01 9.91
C TYR A 203 -7.31 -5.26 9.48
N TYR A 204 -7.54 -5.71 8.24
CA TYR A 204 -8.89 -5.96 7.76
C TYR A 204 -9.57 -7.14 8.46
N GLN A 205 -8.83 -8.18 8.85
CA GLN A 205 -9.35 -9.27 9.69
C GLN A 205 -9.79 -8.76 11.07
N ALA A 206 -8.97 -7.93 11.72
CA ALA A 206 -9.34 -7.31 12.99
C ALA A 206 -10.58 -6.42 12.87
N LYS A 207 -10.68 -5.66 11.77
CA LYS A 207 -11.84 -4.81 11.46
C LYS A 207 -13.11 -5.62 11.22
N GLU A 208 -13.02 -6.76 10.54
CA GLU A 208 -14.12 -7.69 10.33
C GLU A 208 -14.63 -8.25 11.66
N MET A 209 -13.72 -8.74 12.53
CA MET A 209 -14.09 -9.22 13.87
C MET A 209 -14.76 -8.14 14.72
N TYR A 210 -14.24 -6.90 14.67
CA TYR A 210 -14.85 -5.76 15.35
C TYR A 210 -16.26 -5.48 14.85
N TYR A 211 -16.47 -5.57 13.53
CA TYR A 211 -17.76 -5.37 12.90
C TYR A 211 -18.76 -6.48 13.27
N GLU A 212 -18.36 -7.75 13.24
CA GLU A 212 -19.21 -8.87 13.65
C GLU A 212 -19.67 -8.72 15.10
N GLN A 213 -18.77 -8.27 15.99
CA GLN A 213 -19.12 -8.02 17.40
C GLN A 213 -20.11 -6.88 17.59
N ILE A 214 -20.12 -5.89 16.69
CA ILE A 214 -21.16 -4.85 16.67
C ILE A 214 -22.47 -5.43 16.12
N ALA A 215 -22.42 -6.18 15.02
CA ALA A 215 -23.59 -6.73 14.34
C ALA A 215 -24.33 -7.79 15.17
N ASN A 216 -23.60 -8.53 16.01
CA ASN A 216 -24.16 -9.53 16.92
C ASN A 216 -24.85 -8.93 18.15
N LYS A 217 -24.70 -7.62 18.40
CA LYS A 217 -25.51 -6.91 19.40
C LYS A 217 -26.88 -6.61 18.82
N THR A 218 -27.94 -6.96 19.53
CA THR A 218 -29.31 -6.67 19.08
C THR A 218 -29.63 -5.18 19.26
N ILE A 219 -30.58 -4.65 18.47
CA ILE A 219 -31.06 -3.26 18.60
C ILE A 219 -31.55 -2.96 20.03
N ILE A 220 -32.07 -3.97 20.72
CA ILE A 220 -32.50 -3.89 22.12
C ILE A 220 -31.32 -3.58 23.05
N ASP A 221 -30.14 -4.16 22.79
CA ASP A 221 -28.92 -3.90 23.58
C ASP A 221 -28.42 -2.45 23.45
N TYR A 222 -28.80 -1.76 22.37
CA TYR A 222 -28.48 -0.35 22.13
C TYR A 222 -29.54 0.62 22.65
N LEU A 223 -30.81 0.21 22.73
CA LEU A 223 -31.93 1.05 23.17
C LEU A 223 -32.16 1.04 24.70
N PHE A 224 -31.64 0.05 25.42
CA PHE A 224 -31.87 -0.13 26.87
C PHE A 224 -30.59 -0.06 27.73
N ARG A 225 -29.54 0.63 27.26
CA ARG A 225 -28.36 1.00 28.07
C ARG A 225 -28.54 2.34 28.78
#